data_AF-A0A8R7NYM9-F1
#
_entry.id   AF-A0A8R7NYM9-F1
#
_cell.length_a   1.000
_cell.length_b   1.000
_cell.length_c   1.000
_cell.angle_alpha   90.00
_cell.angle_beta   90.00
_cell.angle_gamma   90.00
#
_symmetry.space_group_name_H-M   'P 1'
#
loop_
_entity.id
_entity.type
_entity.pdbx_description
1 polymer ?
#
loop_
_entity_poly.entity_id
_entity_poly.type
_entity_poly.pdbx_seq_one_letter_code
_entity_poly.pdbx_strand_id
1 'polypeptide(L)' 'MEQDHTIPEPSAAGTACASYLEELCEKDPQAFICHFYNVYFAHTAGGRMIGKKVVEKILNKKELEFYKWESTMCQLL' A
#
# COMPACT_ATOMS: atom_id res chain seq x y z
N MET A 1 13.03 -10.11 23.15
CA MET A 1 13.92 -9.08 22.60
C MET A 1 13.23 -8.52 21.38
N GLU A 2 12.76 -7.28 21.43
CA GLU A 2 12.44 -6.53 20.22
C GLU A 2 13.76 -6.29 19.49
N GLN A 3 13.85 -6.76 18.24
CA GLN A 3 14.99 -6.39 17.40
C GLN A 3 14.83 -4.91 17.04
N ASP A 4 15.86 -4.12 17.32
CA ASP A 4 15.93 -2.70 16.97
C ASP A 4 16.05 -2.59 15.44
N HIS A 5 14.90 -2.61 14.77
CA HIS A 5 14.83 -2.45 13.32
C HIS A 5 14.76 -0.96 13.00
N THR A 6 15.88 -0.41 12.51
CA THR A 6 15.89 0.96 11.99
C THR A 6 14.94 1.08 10.80
N ILE A 7 14.05 2.07 10.84
CA ILE A 7 13.17 2.39 9.71
C ILE A 7 14.06 2.93 8.58
N PRO A 8 14.03 2.34 7.37
CA PRO A 8 14.85 2.81 6.26
C PRO A 8 14.29 4.09 5.64
N GLU A 9 15.18 4.87 5.03
CA GLU A 9 14.78 5.98 4.16
C GLU A 9 14.01 5.48 2.92
N PRO A 10 13.15 6.32 2.31
CA PRO A 10 12.45 5.97 1.08
C PRO A 10 13.41 5.57 -0.04
N SER A 11 13.08 4.50 -0.77
CA SER A 11 13.86 4.08 -1.93
C SER A 11 13.68 5.03 -3.12
N ALA A 12 14.66 5.06 -4.03
CA ALA A 12 14.58 5.85 -5.27
C ALA A 12 13.35 5.49 -6.13
N ALA A 13 12.92 4.23 -6.13
CA ALA A 13 11.71 3.82 -6.84
C ALA A 13 10.44 4.37 -6.17
N GLY A 14 10.40 4.40 -4.84
CA GLY A 14 9.31 4.98 -4.06
C GLY A 14 9.19 6.49 -4.30
N THR A 15 10.31 7.21 -4.23
CA THR A 15 10.32 8.66 -4.45
C THR A 15 10.00 9.03 -5.89
N ALA A 16 10.52 8.29 -6.89
CA ALA A 16 10.18 8.51 -8.29
C ALA A 16 8.68 8.28 -8.58
N CYS A 17 8.08 7.23 -7.99
CA CYS A 17 6.64 6.98 -8.11
C CYS A 17 5.82 8.12 -7.48
N ALA A 18 6.22 8.60 -6.30
CA ALA A 18 5.55 9.72 -5.64
C ALA A 18 5.58 11.00 -6.49
N SER A 19 6.77 11.41 -6.95
CA SER A 19 6.91 12.60 -7.80
C SER A 19 6.14 12.48 -9.13
N TYR A 20 6.12 11.29 -9.74
CA TYR A 20 5.33 11.04 -10.94
C TYR A 20 3.82 11.23 -10.68
N LEU A 21 3.29 10.71 -9.56
CA LEU A 21 1.87 10.85 -9.23
C LEU A 21 1.49 12.29 -8.87
N GLU A 22 2.38 13.04 -8.22
CA GLU A 22 2.21 14.47 -7.95
C GLU A 22 2.12 15.27 -9.26
N GLU A 23 3.02 15.02 -10.20
CA GLU A 23 2.98 15.68 -11.51
C GLU A 23 1.74 15.28 -12.32
N LEU A 24 1.38 13.99 -12.28
CA LEU A 24 0.27 13.46 -13.05
C LEU A 24 -1.07 14.01 -12.57
N CYS A 25 -1.25 14.25 -11.26
CA CYS A 25 -2.51 14.75 -10.74
C CYS A 25 -2.82 16.18 -11.24
N GLU A 26 -1.79 16.99 -11.51
CA GLU A 26 -1.93 18.33 -12.07
C GLU A 26 -2.12 18.31 -13.59
N LYS A 27 -1.38 17.44 -14.29
CA LYS A 27 -1.33 17.43 -15.76
C LYS A 27 -2.44 16.59 -16.41
N ASP A 28 -2.75 15.45 -15.82
CA ASP A 28 -3.77 14.51 -16.32
C ASP A 28 -4.51 13.83 -15.15
N PRO A 29 -5.54 14.50 -14.60
CA PRO A 29 -6.34 13.96 -13.51
C PRO A 29 -7.01 12.61 -13.85
N GLN A 30 -7.32 12.34 -15.13
CA GLN A 30 -7.98 11.10 -15.52
C GLN A 30 -7.02 9.91 -15.42
N ALA A 31 -5.79 10.09 -15.91
CA ALA A 31 -4.73 9.10 -15.72
C ALA A 31 -4.39 8.91 -14.24
N PHE A 32 -4.36 9.98 -13.44
CA PHE A 32 -4.17 9.90 -12.00
C PHE A 32 -5.22 9.02 -11.32
N ILE A 33 -6.51 9.17 -11.66
CA ILE A 33 -7.59 8.32 -11.11
C ILE A 33 -7.38 6.84 -11.44
N CYS A 34 -6.84 6.51 -12.62
CA CYS A 34 -6.49 5.12 -12.95
C CYS A 34 -5.45 4.54 -11.98
N HIS A 35 -4.39 5.30 -11.68
CA HIS A 35 -3.38 4.90 -10.71
C HIS A 35 -3.93 4.82 -9.28
N PHE A 36 -4.73 5.81 -8.88
CA PHE A 36 -5.41 5.82 -7.58
C PHE A 36 -6.24 4.54 -7.40
N TYR A 37 -7.11 4.23 -8.36
CA TYR A 37 -7.93 3.03 -8.33
C TYR A 37 -7.07 1.77 -8.18
N ASN A 38 -6.05 1.61 -9.04
CA ASN A 38 -5.20 0.43 -9.04
C ASN A 38 -4.45 0.25 -7.72
N VAL A 39 -3.89 1.32 -7.14
CA VAL A 39 -3.15 1.23 -5.86
C VAL A 39 -4.06 0.76 -4.73
N TYR A 40 -5.22 1.39 -4.55
CA TYR A 40 -6.11 1.06 -3.43
C TYR A 40 -6.79 -0.29 -3.62
N PHE A 41 -7.34 -0.58 -4.81
CA PHE A 41 -8.04 -1.84 -5.03
C PHE A 41 -7.08 -3.04 -5.03
N ALA A 42 -5.90 -2.92 -5.66
CA ALA A 42 -4.91 -4.00 -5.61
C ALA A 42 -4.48 -4.32 -4.17
N HIS A 43 -4.33 -3.30 -3.31
CA HIS A 43 -3.99 -3.51 -1.91
C HIS A 43 -5.08 -4.29 -1.17
N THR A 44 -6.35 -3.89 -1.33
CA THR A 44 -7.49 -4.56 -0.68
C THR A 44 -7.72 -5.99 -1.19
N ALA A 45 -7.34 -6.29 -2.43
CA ALA A 45 -7.43 -7.62 -3.03
C ALA A 45 -6.14 -8.43 -2.81
N GLY A 46 -5.20 -8.37 -3.76
CA GLY A 46 -3.97 -9.15 -3.75
C GLY A 46 -3.03 -8.78 -2.60
N GLY A 47 -2.99 -7.51 -2.20
CA GLY A 47 -2.14 -7.01 -1.13
C GLY A 47 -2.37 -7.71 0.21
N ARG A 48 -3.64 -7.95 0.59
CA ARG A 48 -3.99 -8.71 1.81
C ARG A 48 -3.43 -10.13 1.80
N MET A 49 -3.51 -10.84 0.66
CA MET A 49 -2.96 -12.20 0.54
C MET A 49 -1.44 -12.22 0.66
N ILE A 50 -0.75 -11.26 0.02
CA ILE A 50 0.70 -11.11 0.12
C ILE A 50 1.09 -10.81 1.58
N GLY A 51 0.42 -9.85 2.20
CA GLY A 51 0.63 -9.47 3.59
C GLY A 51 0.53 -10.64 4.56
N LYS A 52 -0.52 -11.46 4.43
CA LYS A 52 -0.70 -12.68 5.22
C LYS A 52 0.49 -13.63 5.09
N LYS A 53 0.95 -13.90 3.87
CA LYS A 53 2.11 -14.79 3.63
C LYS A 53 3.41 -14.24 4.22
N VAL A 54 3.63 -12.92 4.15
CA VAL A 54 4.81 -12.26 4.74
C VAL A 54 4.75 -12.36 6.26
N VAL A 55 3.63 -12.00 6.86
CA VAL A 55 3.40 -12.03 8.31
C VAL A 55 3.58 -13.44 8.90
N GLU A 56 3.08 -14.47 8.21
CA GLU A 56 3.25 -15.87 8.61
C GLU A 56 4.72 -16.33 8.57
N LYS A 57 5.53 -15.80 7.65
CA LYS A 57 6.92 -16.22 7.43
C LYS A 57 7.92 -15.52 8.34
N ILE A 58 7.77 -14.21 8.56
CA ILE A 58 8.83 -13.39 9.17
C ILE A 58 8.38 -12.54 10.35
N LEU A 59 7.07 -12.47 10.64
CA LEU A 59 6.53 -11.62 11.71
C LEU A 59 5.72 -12.40 12.76
N ASN A 60 5.95 -13.70 12.91
CA ASN A 60 5.28 -14.54 13.92
C ASN A 60 3.76 -14.40 13.95
N LYS A 61 3.13 -14.29 12.77
CA LYS A 61 1.67 -14.09 12.63
C LYS A 61 1.15 -12.79 13.25
N LYS A 62 2.01 -11.79 13.50
CA LYS A 62 1.61 -10.45 13.97
C LYS A 62 0.70 -9.78 12.96
N GLU A 63 -0.49 -9.41 13.41
CA GLU A 63 -1.42 -8.63 12.60
C GLU A 63 -0.90 -7.19 12.44
N LEU A 64 -0.79 -6.72 11.21
CA LEU A 64 -0.33 -5.36 10.90
C LEU A 64 -1.53 -4.47 10.56
N GLU A 65 -1.59 -3.29 11.16
CA GLU A 65 -2.66 -2.28 10.93
C GLU A 65 -2.83 -1.92 9.45
N PHE A 66 -1.75 -1.98 8.66
CA PHE A 66 -1.77 -1.73 7.22
C PHE A 66 -2.75 -2.63 6.43
N TYR A 67 -3.12 -3.79 6.97
CA TYR A 67 -4.09 -4.71 6.36
C TYR A 67 -5.48 -4.67 7.00
N LYS A 68 -5.69 -3.85 8.04
CA LYS A 68 -6.98 -3.66 8.70
C LYS A 68 -7.76 -2.51 8.08
N TRP A 69 -9.08 -2.65 8.06
CA TRP A 69 -10.00 -1.65 7.51
C TRP A 69 -11.21 -1.56 8.44
N GLU A 70 -11.47 -0.38 9.00
CA GLU A 70 -12.54 -0.18 10.00
C GLU A 70 -13.94 -0.08 9.40
N SER A 71 -14.07 0.18 8.09
CA SER A 71 -15.37 0.22 7.40
C SER A 71 -15.53 -1.00 6.48
N THR A 72 -16.75 -1.53 6.43
CA THR A 72 -17.16 -2.44 5.35
C THR A 72 -16.99 -1.68 4.04
N MET A 73 -16.13 -2.16 3.15
CA MET A 73 -15.93 -1.68 1.77
C MET A 73 -17.20 -1.86 0.89
N CYS A 74 -18.40 -1.76 1.44
CA CYS A 74 -19.66 -2.15 0.81
C CYS A 74 -20.40 -0.99 0.12
N GLN A 75 -19.73 0.09 -0.33
CA GLN A 75 -20.43 1.20 -1.00
C GLN A 75 -19.86 1.62 -2.36
N LEU A 76 -19.05 0.78 -3.02
CA LEU A 76 -18.49 1.10 -4.34
C LEU A 76 -18.58 -0.08 -5.33
N LEU A 77 -19.73 -0.75 -5.34
CA LEU A 77 -20.22 -1.57 -6.45
C LEU A 77 -21.70 -1.27 -6.69
#